data_AF-M8CCJ7-F1
#
_entry.id   AF-M8CCJ7-F1
#
_cell.length_a   1.000
_cell.length_b   1.000
_cell.length_c   1.000
_cell.angle_alpha   90.00
_cell.angle_beta   90.00
_cell.angle_gamma   90.00
#
_symmetry.space_group_name_H-M   'P 1'
#
loop_
_entity.id
_entity.type
_entity.pdbx_description
1 polymer ?
#
loop_
_entity_poly.entity_id
_entity_poly.type
_entity_poly.pdbx_seq_one_letter_code
_entity_poly.pdbx_strand_id
1 'polypeptide(L)'
;MEWPTRRLLVVLYLLLWTSAVAVGSPAASAPEPVGVGVVLDLTSDVGRKTLACISKALDDFNAGPYASYGAAPVIKLRVMDSSGDLATAAHADQLLIV
;
A
#
# COMPACT_ATOMS: atom_id res chain seq x y z
N MET A 1 -43.81 -37.04 -29.99
CA MET A 1 -43.14 -37.06 -28.66
C MET A 1 -42.01 -36.03 -28.66
N GLU A 2 -42.32 -34.75 -28.87
CA GLU A 2 -41.32 -33.72 -29.23
C GLU A 2 -41.34 -32.47 -28.33
N TRP A 3 -42.32 -32.41 -27.43
CA TRP A 3 -42.44 -31.40 -26.38
C TRP A 3 -41.27 -31.35 -25.39
N PRO A 4 -40.74 -32.48 -24.87
CA PRO A 4 -39.63 -32.43 -23.93
C PRO A 4 -38.32 -32.01 -24.63
N THR A 5 -38.12 -32.40 -25.88
CA THR A 5 -36.91 -32.08 -26.66
C THR A 5 -36.82 -30.59 -26.98
N ARG A 6 -37.94 -29.94 -27.37
CA ARG A 6 -37.96 -28.48 -27.60
C ARG A 6 -37.70 -27.70 -26.32
N ARG A 7 -38.18 -28.17 -25.16
CA ARG A 7 -37.89 -27.54 -23.86
C ARG A 7 -36.42 -27.66 -23.48
N LEU A 8 -35.81 -28.84 -23.69
CA LEU A 8 -34.39 -29.05 -23.44
C LEU A 8 -33.50 -28.15 -24.31
N LEU A 9 -33.85 -27.97 -25.59
CA LEU A 9 -33.10 -27.09 -26.49
C LEU A 9 -33.18 -25.61 -26.07
N VAL A 10 -34.35 -25.14 -25.61
CA VAL A 10 -34.50 -23.76 -25.11
C VAL A 10 -33.69 -23.55 -23.83
N VAL A 11 -33.71 -24.52 -22.91
CA VAL A 11 -32.92 -24.44 -21.68
C VAL A 11 -31.41 -24.47 -21.99
N LEU A 12 -30.98 -25.33 -22.91
CA LEU A 12 -29.57 -25.39 -23.35
C LEU A 12 -29.13 -24.06 -23.99
N TYR A 13 -29.99 -23.48 -24.84
CA TYR A 13 -29.73 -22.18 -25.48
C TYR A 13 -29.61 -21.04 -24.45
N LEU A 14 -30.49 -21.03 -23.44
CA LEU A 14 -30.44 -20.06 -22.35
C LEU A 14 -29.18 -20.23 -21.49
N LEU A 15 -28.80 -21.46 -21.16
CA LEU A 15 -27.58 -21.75 -20.40
C LEU A 15 -26.32 -21.33 -21.16
N LEU A 16 -26.29 -21.58 -22.48
CA LEU A 16 -25.18 -21.17 -23.34
C LEU A 16 -25.05 -19.65 -23.41
N TRP A 17 -26.18 -18.93 -23.42
CA TRP A 17 -26.20 -17.46 -23.38
C TRP A 17 -25.72 -16.88 -22.05
N THR A 18 -25.92 -17.57 -20.93
CA THR A 18 -25.46 -17.11 -19.61
C THR A 18 -23.97 -17.35 -19.34
N SER A 19 -23.25 -18.04 -20.24
CA SER A 19 -21.91 -18.57 -19.95
C SER A 19 -20.74 -17.60 -20.13
N ALA A 20 -20.95 -16.31 -20.45
CA ALA A 20 -19.84 -15.42 -20.73
C ALA A 20 -20.05 -13.97 -20.27
N VAL A 21 -20.04 -13.74 -18.95
CA VAL A 21 -19.56 -12.47 -18.41
C VAL A 21 -18.64 -12.77 -17.22
N ALA A 22 -17.41 -13.19 -17.53
CA ALA A 22 -16.33 -13.05 -16.56
C ALA A 22 -15.95 -11.57 -16.54
N VAL A 23 -16.59 -10.77 -15.68
CA VAL A 23 -16.07 -9.45 -15.32
C VAL A 23 -14.76 -9.72 -14.60
N GLY A 24 -13.64 -9.60 -15.33
CA GLY A 24 -12.34 -9.53 -14.71
C GLY A 24 -12.35 -8.32 -13.78
N SER A 25 -12.31 -8.56 -12.47
CA SER A 25 -12.09 -7.47 -11.51
C SER A 25 -10.81 -6.75 -11.93
N PRO A 26 -10.81 -5.41 -12.08
CA PRO A 26 -9.55 -4.71 -12.26
C PRO A 26 -8.68 -5.05 -11.05
N ALA A 27 -7.52 -5.65 -11.30
CA ALA A 27 -6.51 -5.81 -10.27
C ALA A 27 -6.23 -4.41 -9.74
N ALA A 28 -6.67 -4.12 -8.52
CA ALA A 28 -6.38 -2.85 -7.87
C ALA A 28 -4.86 -2.71 -7.85
N SER A 29 -4.34 -1.74 -8.58
CA SER A 29 -2.90 -1.44 -8.53
C SER A 29 -2.57 -1.07 -7.10
N ALA A 30 -1.58 -1.75 -6.52
CA ALA A 30 -1.15 -1.46 -5.18
C ALA A 30 -0.75 0.03 -5.09
N PRO A 31 -1.16 0.75 -4.03
CA PRO A 31 -0.86 2.17 -3.87
C PRO A 31 0.66 2.40 -3.84
N GLU A 32 1.09 3.48 -4.48
CA GLU A 32 2.51 3.85 -4.54
C GLU A 32 3.05 4.14 -3.12
N PRO A 33 4.26 3.67 -2.78
CA PRO A 33 4.88 3.98 -1.49
C PRO A 33 5.11 5.48 -1.30
N VAL A 34 4.81 6.00 -0.12
CA VAL A 34 5.06 7.41 0.24
C VAL A 34 6.41 7.54 0.92
N GLY A 35 7.31 8.34 0.34
CA GLY A 35 8.60 8.66 0.95
C GLY A 35 8.47 9.79 1.98
N VAL A 36 8.94 9.55 3.21
CA VAL A 36 8.97 10.57 4.27
C VAL A 36 10.39 10.71 4.78
N GLY A 37 10.92 11.93 4.74
CA GLY A 37 12.24 12.25 5.24
C GLY A 37 12.20 12.88 6.64
N VAL A 38 13.07 12.43 7.55
CA VAL A 38 13.21 12.98 8.90
C VAL A 38 14.67 13.24 9.22
N VAL A 39 14.93 14.40 9.82
CA VAL A 39 16.24 14.81 10.32
C VAL A 39 16.23 14.74 11.83
N LEU A 40 17.18 14.00 12.40
CA LEU A 40 17.32 13.84 13.86
C LEU A 40 18.79 13.96 14.23
N ASP A 41 19.07 14.47 15.41
CA ASP A 41 20.39 14.35 16.02
C ASP A 41 20.52 12.97 16.70
N LEU A 42 21.17 12.01 16.06
CA LEU A 42 21.33 10.66 16.59
C LEU A 42 22.47 10.55 17.61
N THR A 43 23.27 11.60 17.78
CA THR A 43 24.26 11.68 18.87
C THR A 43 23.58 11.91 20.21
N SER A 44 22.42 12.57 20.20
CA SER A 44 21.56 12.77 21.37
C SER A 44 20.72 11.53 21.73
N ASP A 45 20.57 11.28 23.03
CA ASP A 45 19.63 10.27 23.55
C ASP A 45 18.19 10.52 23.13
N VAL A 46 17.80 11.80 23.00
CA VAL A 46 16.45 12.18 22.57
C VAL A 46 16.25 11.77 21.11
N GLY A 47 17.19 12.07 20.22
CA GLY A 47 17.05 11.73 18.80
C GLY A 47 16.99 10.22 18.56
N ARG A 48 17.80 9.43 19.29
CA ARG A 48 17.72 7.95 19.22
C ARG A 48 16.38 7.41 19.71
N LYS A 49 15.87 7.92 20.83
CA LYS A 49 14.55 7.50 21.37
C LYS A 49 13.42 7.88 20.42
N THR A 50 13.48 9.08 19.86
CA THR A 50 12.52 9.56 18.87
C THR A 50 12.54 8.70 17.61
N LEU A 51 13.72 8.35 17.08
CA LEU A 51 13.83 7.45 15.92
C LEU A 51 13.21 6.07 16.21
N ALA A 52 13.50 5.49 17.37
CA ALA A 52 12.93 4.20 17.76
C ALA A 52 11.39 4.27 17.88
N CYS A 53 10.86 5.37 18.42
CA CYS A 53 9.41 5.60 18.51
C CYS A 53 8.76 5.74 17.13
N ILE A 54 9.36 6.54 16.23
CA ILE A 54 8.87 6.72 14.86
C ILE A 54 8.90 5.39 14.11
N SER A 55 10.01 4.66 14.18
CA SER A 55 10.14 3.35 13.52
C SER A 55 9.05 2.39 13.98
N LYS A 56 8.80 2.31 15.28
CA LYS A 56 7.78 1.41 15.82
C LYS A 56 6.36 1.83 15.43
N ALA A 57 6.07 3.12 15.44
CA ALA A 57 4.78 3.63 14.98
C ALA A 57 4.53 3.35 13.48
N LEU A 58 5.58 3.42 12.65
CA LEU A 58 5.53 3.05 11.25
C LEU A 58 5.29 1.56 11.03
N ASP A 59 5.97 0.71 11.81
CA ASP A 59 5.74 -0.73 11.77
C ASP A 59 4.28 -1.06 12.13
N ASP A 60 3.75 -0.45 13.19
CA ASP A 60 2.35 -0.64 13.61
C ASP A 60 1.36 -0.11 12.56
N PHE A 61 1.68 1.00 11.87
CA PHE A 61 0.87 1.53 10.77
C PHE A 61 0.87 0.60 9.56
N ASN A 62 2.06 0.15 9.14
CA ASN A 62 2.25 -0.74 7.99
C ASN A 62 1.75 -2.17 8.25
N ALA A 63 1.67 -2.62 9.51
CA ALA A 63 1.10 -3.92 9.89
C ALA A 63 -0.39 -3.83 10.29
N GLY A 64 -0.93 -2.61 10.36
CA GLY A 64 -2.29 -2.34 10.81
C GLY A 64 -3.38 -2.86 9.85
N PRO A 65 -4.66 -2.73 10.24
CA PRO A 65 -5.79 -3.27 9.48
C PRO A 65 -5.85 -2.75 8.04
N TYR A 66 -5.30 -1.57 7.76
CA TYR A 66 -5.26 -0.96 6.42
C TYR A 66 -4.30 -1.66 5.45
N ALA A 67 -3.30 -2.40 5.96
CA ALA A 67 -2.39 -3.21 5.15
C ALA A 67 -3.13 -4.34 4.43
N SER A 68 -4.11 -4.96 5.12
CA SER A 68 -4.90 -6.08 4.60
C SER A 68 -5.90 -5.68 3.52
N TYR A 69 -6.27 -4.39 3.43
CA TYR A 69 -7.23 -3.90 2.43
C TYR A 69 -6.58 -3.53 1.10
N GLY A 70 -5.25 -3.70 0.95
CA GLY A 70 -4.53 -3.42 -0.31
C GLY A 70 -4.60 -1.94 -0.74
N ALA A 71 -5.10 -1.06 0.12
CA ALA A 71 -5.41 0.33 -0.17
C ALA A 71 -4.50 1.32 0.58
N ALA A 72 -3.70 0.86 1.54
CA ALA A 72 -2.78 1.71 2.28
C ALA A 72 -1.43 1.84 1.56
N PRO A 73 -0.97 3.07 1.24
CA PRO A 73 0.38 3.29 0.75
C PRO A 73 1.39 2.92 1.83
N VAL A 74 2.41 2.15 1.46
CA VAL A 74 3.54 1.82 2.35
C VAL A 74 4.35 3.09 2.59
N ILE A 75 4.54 3.48 3.85
CA ILE A 75 5.37 4.64 4.16
C ILE A 75 6.83 4.18 4.27
N LYS A 76 7.71 4.78 3.46
CA LYS A 76 9.16 4.57 3.51
C LYS A 76 9.82 5.74 4.24
N LEU A 77 10.31 5.47 5.45
CA LEU A 77 11.05 6.44 6.23
C LEU A 77 12.50 6.52 5.74
N ARG A 78 12.97 7.74 5.47
CA ARG A 78 14.38 8.05 5.29
C ARG A 78 14.83 8.91 6.47
N VAL A 79 16.00 8.58 7.02
CA VAL A 79 16.55 9.26 8.20
C VAL A 79 17.89 9.87 7.84
N MET A 80 18.09 11.13 8.21
CA MET A 80 19.40 11.78 8.19
C MET A 80 19.81 12.13 9.62
N ASP A 81 21.03 11.78 9.98
CA ASP A 81 21.66 12.22 11.21
C ASP A 81 22.23 13.64 11.02
N SER A 82 21.78 14.59 11.84
CA SER A 82 22.37 15.93 11.86
C SER A 82 23.63 16.00 12.73
N SER A 83 23.85 15.03 13.61
CA SER A 83 24.93 15.02 14.62
C SER A 83 25.00 16.32 15.44
N GLY A 84 23.87 16.99 15.64
CA GLY A 84 23.78 18.28 16.33
C GLY A 84 24.19 19.49 15.49
N ASP A 85 24.56 19.32 14.22
CA ASP A 85 24.94 20.39 13.31
C ASP A 85 23.72 20.96 12.55
N LEU A 86 23.50 22.26 12.73
CA LEU A 86 22.39 22.98 12.10
C LEU A 86 22.57 23.15 10.59
N ALA A 87 23.81 23.24 10.10
CA ALA A 87 24.06 23.35 8.66
C ALA A 87 23.73 22.02 7.96
N THR A 88 24.22 20.90 8.50
CA THR A 88 23.85 19.56 8.05
C THR A 88 22.34 19.37 8.06
N ALA A 89 21.65 19.78 9.12
CA ALA A 89 20.19 19.72 9.18
C ALA A 89 19.48 20.58 8.11
N ALA A 90 20.03 21.74 7.76
CA ALA A 90 19.47 22.63 6.74
C ALA A 90 19.69 22.10 5.30
N HIS A 91 20.72 21.29 5.07
CA HIS A 91 21.02 20.64 3.79
C HIS A 91 20.32 19.27 3.61
N ALA A 92 19.23 19.05 4.35
CA ALA A 92 18.43 17.83 4.27
C ALA A 92 17.55 17.76 3.00
N ASP A 93 17.73 18.62 2.00
CA ASP A 93 16.89 18.65 0.79
C ASP A 93 16.85 17.29 0.07
N GLN A 94 17.92 16.51 0.19
CA GLN A 94 18.04 15.17 -0.38
C GLN A 94 17.11 14.12 0.26
N LEU A 95 16.54 14.40 1.44
CA LEU A 95 15.52 13.56 2.09
C LEU A 95 14.13 13.68 1.44
N LEU A 96 13.86 14.74 0.67
CA LEU A 96 12.57 15.03 0.06
C LEU A 96 12.47 14.62 -1.41
N ILE A 97 13.56 14.10 -2.00
CA ILE A 97 13.58 13.64 -3.39
C ILE A 97 12.95 12.24 -3.44
N VAL A 98 11.67 12.22 -3.84
CA VAL A 98 10.85 11.02 -4.13
C VAL A 98 11.14 10.55 -5.55
#